data_AF-A0A9W7E147-F1
#
_entry.id   AF-A0A9W7E147-F1
#
_cell.length_a   1.000
_cell.length_b   1.000
_cell.length_c   1.000
_cell.angle_alpha   90.00
_cell.angle_beta   90.00
_cell.angle_gamma   90.00
#
_symmetry.space_group_name_H-M   'P 1'
#
loop_
_entity.id
_entity.type
_entity.pdbx_description
1 polymer ?
#
loop_
_entity_poly.entity_id
_entity_poly.type
_entity_poly.pdbx_seq_one_letter_code
_entity_poly.pdbx_strand_id
1 'polypeptide(L)'
;MGNVPQMTSYMSDVPITIDTVQEGNVLGGNFRLEFGGETTGDIAHDALPAEVQSQLESLSTVGTVEVTRSDAVAYQEAYVWTITFTSNVNNGNINQVVTHGAGLTGSNTLQTPTHTVTPDTSFDGNTMSGTFSLTYDASGTSLDIDNIPFDATPSVFSAALTAADATRFPAGTVNIDRTASPDYENGYTWTVSFLADHPNTHAGDVPLFSMKAAPTVTHATHPVTNDDTKSAVTVTETRAGTTKEVKTITVTPNTNPVAADSTFQLTYNGLQTGQIQMYPAPAGCTGDACCSGADREKQTITTSTADTTSTGGDYTVSTLTTFTLSYAGETTVPIYAHDQGSGGCTAQATAIESALEALAVFHDVTVAATGGDASRHSCVWEVEFLTVSGDMPTMGITASHGQTTDTDSDSNGSVTAGDDTIVVAESQAGNVDDIKTKLESLSTVGTVTVTVDSVVNTGCVWKVTFDTNADAGAQAMT
;
A
#
# COMPACT_ATOMS: atom_id res chain seq x y z
N MET A 1 -52.80 13.73 -29.10
CA MET A 1 -54.25 13.81 -29.43
C MET A 1 -54.59 12.66 -30.35
N GLY A 2 -55.31 11.66 -29.84
CA GLY A 2 -55.67 10.44 -30.57
C GLY A 2 -56.86 10.64 -31.53
N ASN A 3 -57.37 9.55 -32.07
CA ASN A 3 -58.54 9.59 -32.96
C ASN A 3 -59.76 10.18 -32.26
N VAL A 4 -60.52 10.97 -33.02
CA VAL A 4 -61.78 11.57 -32.56
C VAL A 4 -62.93 10.74 -33.15
N PRO A 5 -64.03 10.51 -32.40
CA PRO A 5 -65.19 9.80 -32.95
C PRO A 5 -65.71 10.47 -34.23
N GLN A 6 -66.06 9.65 -35.23
CA GLN A 6 -66.63 10.14 -36.48
C GLN A 6 -67.96 10.86 -36.20
N MET A 7 -68.16 12.01 -36.83
CA MET A 7 -69.42 12.75 -36.68
C MET A 7 -70.57 11.97 -37.32
N THR A 8 -71.73 11.98 -36.68
CA THR A 8 -72.95 11.36 -37.21
C THR A 8 -73.93 12.43 -37.68
N SER A 9 -74.51 12.28 -38.88
CA SER A 9 -75.62 13.10 -39.33
C SER A 9 -76.96 12.53 -38.85
N TYR A 10 -77.92 13.42 -38.53
CA TYR A 10 -79.27 13.04 -38.08
C TYR A 10 -80.34 13.13 -39.19
N MET A 11 -79.97 13.52 -40.42
CA MET A 11 -80.90 13.63 -41.55
C MET A 11 -80.77 12.44 -42.49
N SER A 12 -81.88 11.75 -42.76
CA SER A 12 -81.97 10.60 -43.67
C SER A 12 -82.27 10.95 -45.12
N ASP A 13 -82.73 12.18 -45.37
CA ASP A 13 -83.37 12.56 -46.64
C ASP A 13 -82.38 13.15 -47.67
N VAL A 14 -81.10 13.30 -47.29
CA VAL A 14 -80.01 13.77 -48.16
C VAL A 14 -78.78 12.88 -47.93
N PRO A 15 -78.14 12.35 -48.99
CA PRO A 15 -76.90 11.59 -48.83
C PRO A 15 -75.78 12.53 -48.36
N ILE A 16 -75.36 12.38 -47.11
CA ILE A 16 -74.20 13.07 -46.53
C ILE A 16 -73.11 12.02 -46.32
N THR A 17 -71.96 12.21 -46.97
CA THR A 17 -70.74 11.43 -46.69
C THR A 17 -69.88 12.21 -45.71
N ILE A 18 -69.54 11.59 -44.58
CA ILE A 18 -68.66 12.15 -43.56
C ILE A 18 -67.40 11.29 -43.58
N ASP A 19 -66.31 11.83 -44.10
CA ASP A 19 -65.03 11.13 -44.17
C ASP A 19 -64.03 11.75 -43.19
N THR A 20 -63.24 10.90 -42.52
CA THR A 20 -62.10 11.34 -41.73
C THR A 20 -60.96 11.72 -42.68
N VAL A 21 -60.62 13.01 -42.76
CA VAL A 21 -59.54 13.50 -43.65
C VAL A 21 -58.15 13.22 -43.07
N GLN A 22 -58.04 13.19 -41.74
CA GLN A 22 -56.80 12.87 -41.03
C GLN A 22 -57.11 12.26 -39.65
N GLU A 23 -56.53 11.10 -39.36
CA GLU A 23 -56.59 10.48 -38.04
C GLU A 23 -55.53 11.05 -37.09
N GLY A 24 -55.79 10.91 -35.78
CA GLY A 24 -54.82 11.27 -34.75
C GLY A 24 -53.65 10.29 -34.78
N ASN A 25 -52.48 10.75 -34.35
CA ASN A 25 -51.25 9.94 -34.37
C ASN A 25 -50.64 9.89 -32.98
N VAL A 26 -51.17 9.02 -32.12
CA VAL A 26 -50.70 8.79 -30.75
C VAL A 26 -50.12 7.39 -30.64
N LEU A 27 -48.95 7.29 -30.01
CA LEU A 27 -48.29 6.03 -29.70
C LEU A 27 -48.99 5.35 -28.51
N GLY A 28 -49.04 4.03 -28.52
CA GLY A 28 -49.55 3.20 -27.43
C GLY A 28 -48.85 1.85 -27.41
N GLY A 29 -49.35 0.94 -26.57
CA GLY A 29 -48.81 -0.42 -26.48
C GLY A 29 -47.56 -0.50 -25.59
N ASN A 30 -46.68 -1.44 -25.92
CA ASN A 30 -45.48 -1.73 -25.13
C ASN A 30 -44.23 -1.95 -25.99
N PHE A 31 -43.08 -1.83 -25.34
CA PHE A 31 -41.78 -2.18 -25.89
C PHE A 31 -41.00 -3.03 -24.88
N ARG A 32 -39.93 -3.68 -25.33
CA ARG A 32 -38.97 -4.35 -24.45
C ARG A 32 -37.56 -3.87 -24.76
N LEU A 33 -36.68 -3.99 -23.78
CA LEU A 33 -35.26 -3.73 -23.91
C LEU A 33 -34.51 -5.04 -23.73
N GLU A 34 -33.43 -5.23 -24.48
CA GLU A 34 -32.53 -6.36 -24.34
C GLU A 34 -31.10 -5.87 -24.13
N PHE A 35 -30.43 -6.47 -23.17
CA PHE A 35 -29.04 -6.21 -22.86
C PHE A 35 -28.35 -7.51 -22.44
N GLY A 36 -27.13 -7.74 -22.92
CA GLY A 36 -26.37 -8.96 -22.57
C GLY A 36 -27.03 -10.29 -22.99
N GLY A 37 -28.01 -10.26 -23.89
CA GLY A 37 -28.79 -11.43 -24.30
C GLY A 37 -30.01 -11.75 -23.42
N GLU A 38 -30.31 -10.92 -22.43
CA GLU A 38 -31.54 -10.99 -21.64
C GLU A 38 -32.51 -9.86 -22.02
N THR A 39 -33.80 -10.18 -22.06
CA THR A 39 -34.86 -9.23 -22.44
C THR A 39 -35.75 -8.92 -21.25
N THR A 40 -36.09 -7.65 -21.06
CA THR A 40 -37.03 -7.20 -20.03
C THR A 40 -38.45 -7.76 -20.25
N GLY A 41 -39.32 -7.60 -19.25
CA GLY A 41 -40.75 -7.71 -19.45
C GLY A 41 -41.31 -6.62 -20.38
N ASP A 42 -42.62 -6.65 -20.62
CA ASP A 42 -43.32 -5.60 -21.38
C ASP A 42 -43.28 -4.28 -20.61
N ILE A 43 -42.75 -3.24 -21.24
CA ILE A 43 -42.70 -1.87 -20.72
C ILE A 43 -43.74 -1.04 -21.45
N ALA A 44 -44.65 -0.41 -20.71
CA ALA A 44 -45.65 0.47 -21.32
C ALA A 44 -44.99 1.67 -22.03
N HIS A 45 -45.54 2.09 -23.17
CA HIS A 45 -45.01 3.23 -23.94
C HIS A 45 -44.87 4.52 -23.11
N ASP A 46 -45.74 4.71 -22.11
CA ASP A 46 -45.85 5.85 -21.21
C ASP A 46 -45.40 5.56 -19.77
N ALA A 47 -44.67 4.45 -19.57
CA ALA A 47 -44.14 4.03 -18.27
C ALA A 47 -43.41 5.17 -17.54
N LEU A 48 -43.28 5.07 -16.22
CA LEU A 48 -42.44 5.99 -15.44
C LEU A 48 -40.96 5.60 -15.57
N PRO A 49 -40.01 6.55 -15.45
CA PRO A 49 -38.57 6.25 -15.44
C PRO A 49 -38.18 5.15 -14.45
N ALA A 50 -38.77 5.16 -13.24
CA ALA A 50 -38.52 4.14 -12.24
C ALA A 50 -38.98 2.73 -12.67
N GLU A 51 -40.01 2.61 -13.51
CA GLU A 51 -40.48 1.32 -14.03
C GLU A 51 -39.50 0.78 -15.08
N VAL A 52 -38.98 1.63 -15.97
CA VAL A 52 -37.95 1.25 -16.95
C VAL A 52 -36.66 0.86 -16.24
N GLN A 53 -36.26 1.62 -15.22
CA GLN A 53 -35.11 1.29 -14.37
C GLN A 53 -35.29 -0.09 -13.74
N SER A 54 -36.40 -0.34 -13.04
CA SER A 54 -36.64 -1.62 -12.38
C SER A 54 -36.66 -2.81 -13.36
N GLN A 55 -37.11 -2.61 -14.60
CA GLN A 55 -37.10 -3.64 -15.63
C GLN A 55 -35.68 -3.96 -16.10
N LEU A 56 -34.84 -2.94 -16.31
CA LEU A 56 -33.44 -3.13 -16.69
C LEU A 56 -32.62 -3.77 -15.56
N GLU A 57 -32.76 -3.30 -14.32
CA GLU A 57 -32.07 -3.85 -13.14
C GLU A 57 -32.54 -5.27 -12.75
N SER A 58 -33.62 -5.78 -13.38
CA SER A 58 -34.06 -7.16 -13.21
C SER A 58 -33.27 -8.18 -14.04
N LEU A 59 -32.53 -7.71 -15.06
CA LEU A 59 -31.70 -8.54 -15.90
C LEU A 59 -30.41 -8.90 -15.16
N SER A 60 -29.97 -10.17 -15.21
CA SER A 60 -28.77 -10.59 -14.47
C SER A 60 -27.48 -9.96 -15.00
N THR A 61 -27.53 -9.46 -16.24
CA THR A 61 -26.45 -8.79 -16.95
C THR A 61 -26.38 -7.29 -16.67
N VAL A 62 -27.31 -6.73 -15.89
CA VAL A 62 -27.39 -5.30 -15.59
C VAL A 62 -27.27 -5.10 -14.08
N GLY A 63 -26.40 -4.19 -13.65
CA GLY A 63 -26.32 -3.74 -12.26
C GLY A 63 -27.37 -2.66 -11.98
N THR A 64 -26.92 -1.47 -11.59
CA THR A 64 -27.77 -0.29 -11.37
C THR A 64 -27.76 0.63 -12.58
N VAL A 65 -28.90 1.25 -12.86
CA VAL A 65 -29.03 2.26 -13.93
C VAL A 65 -29.80 3.49 -13.44
N GLU A 66 -29.51 4.64 -14.01
CA GLU A 66 -30.31 5.85 -13.87
C GLU A 66 -31.09 6.08 -15.18
N VAL A 67 -32.41 6.26 -15.09
CA VAL A 67 -33.27 6.48 -16.26
C VAL A 67 -33.95 7.83 -16.16
N THR A 68 -33.87 8.61 -17.24
CA THR A 68 -34.66 9.84 -17.40
C THR A 68 -35.50 9.77 -18.67
N ARG A 69 -36.61 10.52 -18.67
CA ARG A 69 -37.56 10.57 -19.79
C ARG A 69 -37.78 12.01 -20.20
N SER A 70 -37.80 12.28 -21.51
CA SER A 70 -38.17 13.59 -22.04
C SER A 70 -39.63 13.93 -21.76
N ASP A 71 -40.00 15.18 -22.00
CA ASP A 71 -41.41 15.52 -22.23
C ASP A 71 -41.95 14.75 -23.44
N ALA A 72 -43.27 14.52 -23.45
CA ALA A 72 -43.93 13.87 -24.58
C ALA A 72 -43.76 14.71 -25.85
N VAL A 73 -43.39 14.05 -26.95
CA VAL A 73 -43.40 14.67 -28.28
C VAL A 73 -44.80 15.19 -28.55
N ALA A 74 -44.88 16.48 -28.89
CA ALA A 74 -46.15 17.18 -29.00
C ALA A 74 -47.15 16.41 -29.87
N TYR A 75 -48.33 16.17 -29.29
CA TYR A 75 -49.49 15.50 -29.89
C TYR A 75 -49.34 14.00 -30.19
N GLN A 76 -48.18 13.37 -29.93
CA GLN A 76 -47.90 11.96 -30.29
C GLN A 76 -47.68 11.01 -29.11
N GLU A 77 -47.54 11.53 -27.88
CA GLU A 77 -47.30 10.72 -26.66
C GLU A 77 -46.12 9.74 -26.81
N ALA A 78 -45.12 10.16 -27.59
CA ALA A 78 -43.84 9.47 -27.72
C ALA A 78 -42.80 10.11 -26.81
N TYR A 79 -41.85 9.31 -26.31
CA TYR A 79 -40.86 9.73 -25.33
C TYR A 79 -39.45 9.34 -25.77
N VAL A 80 -38.46 10.14 -25.38
CA VAL A 80 -37.05 9.77 -25.44
C VAL A 80 -36.63 9.34 -24.03
N TRP A 81 -36.01 8.17 -23.95
CA TRP A 81 -35.51 7.58 -22.72
C TRP A 81 -33.99 7.64 -22.72
N THR A 82 -33.40 8.24 -21.70
CA THR A 82 -31.95 8.26 -21.49
C THR A 82 -31.63 7.31 -20.35
N ILE A 83 -30.80 6.31 -20.64
CA ILE A 83 -30.39 5.26 -19.69
C ILE A 83 -28.89 5.43 -19.44
N THR A 84 -28.51 5.61 -18.18
CA THR A 84 -27.12 5.72 -17.73
C THR A 84 -26.80 4.50 -16.86
N PHE A 85 -25.83 3.68 -17.24
CA PHE A 85 -25.36 2.56 -16.42
C PHE A 85 -24.41 3.09 -15.34
N THR A 86 -24.68 2.76 -14.07
CA THR A 86 -23.94 3.33 -12.92
C THR A 86 -23.22 2.29 -12.07
N SER A 87 -23.39 1.00 -12.39
CA SER A 87 -22.75 -0.09 -11.66
C SER A 87 -21.48 -0.60 -12.34
N ASN A 88 -20.52 -1.04 -11.53
CA ASN A 88 -19.30 -1.70 -11.97
C ASN A 88 -19.54 -3.00 -12.76
N VAL A 89 -20.74 -3.60 -12.68
CA VAL A 89 -21.14 -4.75 -13.52
C VAL A 89 -21.15 -4.38 -15.02
N ASN A 90 -21.43 -3.11 -15.32
CA ASN A 90 -21.53 -2.56 -16.67
C ASN A 90 -20.49 -1.44 -16.89
N ASN A 91 -19.29 -1.62 -16.34
CA ASN A 91 -18.21 -0.65 -16.52
C ASN A 91 -17.70 -0.61 -17.96
N GLY A 92 -17.09 0.51 -18.32
CA GLY A 92 -16.49 0.67 -19.63
C GLY A 92 -17.46 0.77 -20.80
N ASN A 93 -16.94 0.53 -22.00
CA ASN A 93 -17.77 0.52 -23.19
C ASN A 93 -18.64 -0.74 -23.23
N ILE A 94 -19.94 -0.55 -23.16
CA ILE A 94 -20.92 -1.63 -23.19
C ILE A 94 -21.58 -1.73 -24.56
N ASN A 95 -22.11 -2.91 -24.87
CA ASN A 95 -22.89 -3.09 -26.09
C ASN A 95 -24.15 -2.22 -26.06
N GLN A 96 -24.56 -1.72 -27.22
CA GLN A 96 -25.78 -0.95 -27.35
C GLN A 96 -27.00 -1.78 -26.90
N VAL A 97 -27.91 -1.15 -26.14
CA VAL A 97 -29.20 -1.75 -25.76
C VAL A 97 -29.98 -2.05 -27.04
N VAL A 98 -30.46 -3.29 -27.15
CA VAL A 98 -31.33 -3.70 -28.26
C VAL A 98 -32.77 -3.39 -27.89
N THR A 99 -33.53 -2.83 -28.83
CA THR A 99 -34.92 -2.41 -28.60
C THR A 99 -35.89 -3.29 -29.37
N HIS A 100 -36.97 -3.70 -28.71
CA HIS A 100 -38.01 -4.53 -29.29
C HIS A 100 -39.35 -3.78 -29.26
N GLY A 101 -39.70 -3.14 -30.39
CA GLY A 101 -40.89 -2.30 -30.51
C GLY A 101 -42.12 -2.98 -31.12
N ALA A 102 -42.10 -4.31 -31.31
CA ALA A 102 -43.17 -5.02 -32.02
C ALA A 102 -44.55 -4.95 -31.33
N GLY A 103 -44.57 -4.63 -30.03
CA GLY A 103 -45.80 -4.42 -29.24
C GLY A 103 -46.33 -2.98 -29.27
N LEU A 104 -45.67 -2.06 -29.98
CA LEU A 104 -46.11 -0.68 -30.11
C LEU A 104 -47.27 -0.57 -31.10
N THR A 105 -48.22 0.30 -30.76
CA THR A 105 -49.41 0.56 -31.55
C THR A 105 -49.56 2.04 -31.82
N GLY A 106 -50.28 2.39 -32.89
CA GLY A 106 -50.58 3.76 -33.26
C GLY A 106 -52.07 3.94 -33.45
N SER A 107 -52.59 5.11 -33.09
CA SER A 107 -54.01 5.41 -33.34
C SER A 107 -54.34 5.59 -34.82
N ASN A 108 -53.37 5.93 -35.68
CA ASN A 108 -53.61 6.13 -37.11
C ASN A 108 -53.66 4.80 -37.87
N THR A 109 -54.84 4.44 -38.34
CA THR A 109 -55.17 3.23 -39.12
C THR A 109 -55.22 3.48 -40.63
N LEU A 110 -55.20 4.74 -41.06
CA LEU A 110 -55.21 5.16 -42.47
C LEU A 110 -53.82 5.11 -43.13
N GLN A 111 -52.75 4.98 -42.34
CA GLN A 111 -51.39 4.72 -42.80
C GLN A 111 -50.89 3.42 -42.18
N THR A 112 -50.01 2.69 -42.89
CA THR A 112 -49.29 1.58 -42.27
C THR A 112 -48.48 2.14 -41.10
N PRO A 113 -48.77 1.75 -39.84
CA PRO A 113 -48.09 2.35 -38.70
C PRO A 113 -46.63 1.90 -38.70
N THR A 114 -45.70 2.82 -38.95
CA THR A 114 -44.28 2.59 -38.70
C THR A 114 -43.95 3.10 -37.31
N HIS A 115 -43.88 2.19 -36.34
CA HIS A 115 -43.41 2.45 -34.98
C HIS A 115 -42.01 1.89 -34.85
N THR A 116 -41.06 2.76 -34.50
CA THR A 116 -39.67 2.35 -34.29
C THR A 116 -39.23 2.83 -32.93
N VAL A 117 -38.70 1.91 -32.13
CA VAL A 117 -37.84 2.25 -31.00
C VAL A 117 -36.42 2.11 -31.53
N THR A 118 -35.72 3.21 -31.67
CA THR A 118 -34.34 3.20 -32.17
C THR A 118 -33.41 3.49 -30.99
N PRO A 119 -32.49 2.57 -30.64
CA PRO A 119 -31.49 2.88 -29.65
C PRO A 119 -30.45 3.81 -30.26
N ASP A 120 -29.94 4.73 -29.45
CA ASP A 120 -28.85 5.61 -29.80
C ASP A 120 -27.89 5.72 -28.63
N THR A 121 -26.59 5.58 -28.89
CA THR A 121 -25.53 5.72 -27.90
C THR A 121 -25.11 7.17 -27.83
N SER A 122 -25.55 7.89 -26.81
CA SER A 122 -25.21 9.32 -26.64
C SER A 122 -23.77 9.53 -26.17
N PHE A 123 -23.22 8.56 -25.42
CA PHE A 123 -21.85 8.56 -24.90
C PHE A 123 -21.36 7.12 -24.70
N ASP A 124 -20.23 6.78 -25.31
CA ASP A 124 -19.55 5.49 -25.08
C ASP A 124 -18.80 5.54 -23.75
N GLY A 125 -18.89 4.46 -22.97
CA GLY A 125 -18.07 4.31 -21.76
C GLY A 125 -16.58 4.14 -22.11
N ASN A 126 -15.70 4.43 -21.16
CA ASN A 126 -14.25 4.31 -21.32
C ASN A 126 -13.64 3.43 -20.22
N THR A 127 -12.49 2.83 -20.50
CA THR A 127 -11.73 2.06 -19.51
C THR A 127 -10.25 2.34 -19.59
N MET A 128 -9.61 2.27 -18.43
CA MET A 128 -8.16 2.31 -18.27
C MET A 128 -7.56 0.97 -18.70
N SER A 129 -6.47 1.03 -19.48
CA SER A 129 -5.75 -0.14 -19.99
C SER A 129 -4.25 0.14 -20.19
N GLY A 130 -3.48 -0.91 -20.47
CA GLY A 130 -2.07 -0.80 -20.82
C GLY A 130 -1.16 -0.60 -19.61
N THR A 131 -0.18 0.29 -19.76
CA THR A 131 0.84 0.57 -18.72
C THR A 131 0.99 2.06 -18.49
N PHE A 132 1.41 2.43 -17.29
CA PHE A 132 1.85 3.79 -16.98
C PHE A 132 3.34 3.80 -16.59
N SER A 133 3.95 4.97 -16.64
CA SER A 133 5.33 5.19 -16.19
C SER A 133 5.38 6.36 -15.23
N LEU A 134 6.19 6.22 -14.18
CA LEU A 134 6.48 7.26 -13.19
C LEU A 134 7.91 7.75 -13.33
N THR A 135 8.16 8.96 -12.87
CA THR A 135 9.50 9.51 -12.64
C THR A 135 9.64 9.85 -11.16
N TYR A 136 10.76 9.44 -10.57
CA TYR A 136 11.16 9.75 -9.20
C TYR A 136 12.45 10.59 -9.21
N ASP A 137 12.32 11.86 -8.85
CA ASP A 137 13.41 12.83 -8.91
C ASP A 137 14.04 13.07 -7.54
N ALA A 138 14.96 12.19 -7.13
CA ALA A 138 15.70 12.33 -5.88
C ALA A 138 17.05 13.03 -6.05
N SER A 139 17.28 14.10 -5.28
CA SER A 139 18.56 14.80 -5.16
C SER A 139 19.23 15.16 -6.50
N GLY A 140 18.44 15.57 -7.49
CA GLY A 140 18.92 15.99 -8.81
C GLY A 140 19.22 14.86 -9.79
N THR A 141 18.90 13.61 -9.46
CA THR A 141 19.01 12.46 -10.38
C THR A 141 17.63 11.87 -10.66
N SER A 142 17.17 12.00 -11.90
CA SER A 142 15.89 11.45 -12.34
C SER A 142 15.95 9.93 -12.50
N LEU A 143 14.92 9.23 -12.05
CA LEU A 143 14.73 7.79 -12.25
C LEU A 143 13.36 7.54 -12.84
N ASP A 144 13.33 6.91 -14.01
CA ASP A 144 12.09 6.49 -14.65
C ASP A 144 11.75 5.05 -14.25
N ILE A 145 10.52 4.83 -13.79
CA ILE A 145 9.93 3.51 -13.55
C ILE A 145 8.94 3.25 -14.68
N ASP A 146 9.37 2.45 -15.65
CA ASP A 146 8.62 2.21 -16.87
C ASP A 146 7.78 0.92 -16.83
N ASN A 147 6.71 0.90 -17.63
CA ASN A 147 5.88 -0.28 -17.91
C ASN A 147 5.17 -0.87 -16.69
N ILE A 148 4.71 -0.04 -15.75
CA ILE A 148 3.87 -0.50 -14.63
C ILE A 148 2.48 -0.83 -15.20
N PRO A 149 1.96 -2.06 -15.07
CA PRO A 149 0.60 -2.39 -15.51
C PRO A 149 -0.44 -1.48 -14.86
N PHE A 150 -1.46 -1.06 -15.61
CA PHE A 150 -2.54 -0.23 -15.08
C PHE A 150 -3.31 -0.91 -13.91
N ASP A 151 -3.23 -2.23 -13.80
CA ASP A 151 -3.84 -3.06 -12.76
C ASP A 151 -2.78 -3.77 -11.90
N ALA A 152 -1.56 -3.23 -11.82
CA ALA A 152 -0.46 -3.81 -11.05
C ALA A 152 -0.88 -4.11 -9.61
N THR A 153 -0.67 -5.36 -9.18
CA THR A 153 -0.82 -5.73 -7.76
C THR A 153 0.26 -5.05 -6.92
N PRO A 154 0.06 -4.88 -5.60
CA PRO A 154 1.09 -4.38 -4.69
C PRO A 154 2.49 -4.96 -4.92
N SER A 155 2.59 -6.28 -5.04
CA SER A 155 3.85 -6.98 -5.28
C SER A 155 4.46 -6.67 -6.65
N VAL A 156 3.63 -6.50 -7.70
CA VAL A 156 4.12 -6.20 -9.04
C VAL A 156 4.65 -4.76 -9.10
N PHE A 157 3.96 -3.81 -8.48
CA PHE A 157 4.43 -2.43 -8.40
C PHE A 157 5.70 -2.34 -7.54
N SER A 158 5.75 -3.02 -6.40
CA SER A 158 6.95 -3.04 -5.54
C SER A 158 8.16 -3.61 -6.29
N ALA A 159 7.97 -4.71 -7.04
CA ALA A 159 9.01 -5.27 -7.89
C ALA A 159 9.46 -4.31 -9.01
N ALA A 160 8.55 -3.51 -9.59
CA ALA A 160 8.89 -2.52 -10.61
C ALA A 160 9.79 -1.40 -10.05
N LEU A 161 9.53 -0.93 -8.82
CA LEU A 161 10.39 0.05 -8.14
C LEU A 161 11.80 -0.52 -7.91
N THR A 162 11.90 -1.69 -7.30
CA THR A 162 13.21 -2.34 -7.04
C THR A 162 13.95 -2.69 -8.33
N ALA A 163 13.25 -3.07 -9.39
CA ALA A 163 13.86 -3.34 -10.69
C ALA A 163 14.40 -2.07 -11.38
N ALA A 164 13.75 -0.92 -11.18
CA ALA A 164 14.21 0.35 -11.74
C ALA A 164 15.51 0.81 -11.06
N ASP A 165 15.59 0.71 -9.73
CA ASP A 165 16.81 1.00 -8.97
C ASP A 165 16.76 0.36 -7.57
N ALA A 166 17.40 -0.80 -7.42
CA ALA A 166 17.45 -1.52 -6.14
C ALA A 166 18.26 -0.78 -5.06
N THR A 167 19.04 0.24 -5.42
CA THR A 167 19.76 1.07 -4.44
C THR A 167 18.87 2.16 -3.86
N ARG A 168 17.93 2.71 -4.66
CA ARG A 168 16.94 3.68 -4.19
C ARG A 168 15.72 3.03 -3.58
N PHE A 169 15.30 1.87 -4.08
CA PHE A 169 14.19 1.10 -3.56
C PHE A 169 14.62 -0.33 -3.18
N PRO A 170 15.44 -0.50 -2.13
CA PRO A 170 15.80 -1.82 -1.64
C PRO A 170 14.56 -2.66 -1.28
N ALA A 171 14.69 -3.98 -1.37
CA ALA A 171 13.60 -4.88 -1.02
C ALA A 171 13.17 -4.66 0.45
N GLY A 172 11.88 -4.44 0.66
CA GLY A 172 11.30 -4.26 2.00
C GLY A 172 11.30 -2.82 2.54
N THR A 173 11.84 -1.83 1.83
CA THR A 173 11.87 -0.42 2.30
C THR A 173 10.67 0.41 1.84
N VAL A 174 9.81 -0.16 1.00
CA VAL A 174 8.59 0.48 0.51
C VAL A 174 7.43 -0.49 0.62
N ASN A 175 6.36 -0.08 1.31
CA ASN A 175 5.08 -0.78 1.31
C ASN A 175 4.15 -0.17 0.25
N ILE A 176 3.41 -1.02 -0.47
CA ILE A 176 2.42 -0.58 -1.46
C ILE A 176 1.08 -1.18 -1.07
N ASP A 177 0.10 -0.32 -0.83
CA ASP A 177 -1.29 -0.71 -0.72
C ASP A 177 -2.05 -0.28 -1.97
N ARG A 178 -3.07 -1.04 -2.36
CA ARG A 178 -3.96 -0.70 -3.49
C ARG A 178 -5.41 -0.87 -3.08
N THR A 179 -6.30 -0.05 -3.61
CA THR A 179 -7.74 -0.29 -3.51
C THR A 179 -8.10 -1.72 -3.96
N ALA A 180 -8.97 -2.38 -3.19
CA ALA A 180 -9.37 -3.76 -3.44
C ALA A 180 -10.19 -3.91 -4.72
N SER A 181 -10.98 -2.88 -5.06
CA SER A 181 -11.81 -2.82 -6.26
C SER A 181 -11.46 -1.55 -7.06
N PRO A 182 -11.55 -1.60 -8.41
CA PRO A 182 -11.38 -0.43 -9.23
C PRO A 182 -12.61 0.49 -9.19
N ASP A 183 -12.44 1.73 -9.68
CA ASP A 183 -13.53 2.64 -10.00
C ASP A 183 -14.29 2.22 -11.28
N TYR A 184 -15.24 3.06 -11.72
CA TYR A 184 -16.12 2.76 -12.85
C TYR A 184 -15.40 2.89 -14.22
N GLU A 185 -14.22 3.52 -14.26
CA GLU A 185 -13.32 3.56 -15.41
C GLU A 185 -12.21 2.49 -15.35
N ASN A 186 -12.29 1.55 -14.41
CA ASN A 186 -11.30 0.49 -14.17
C ASN A 186 -9.94 1.00 -13.61
N GLY A 187 -9.95 2.18 -12.98
CA GLY A 187 -8.81 2.78 -12.29
C GLY A 187 -8.61 2.26 -10.86
N TYR A 188 -7.36 2.25 -10.41
CA TYR A 188 -7.00 1.90 -9.03
C TYR A 188 -6.28 3.06 -8.35
N THR A 189 -6.34 3.10 -7.01
CA THR A 189 -5.51 3.99 -6.21
C THR A 189 -4.46 3.16 -5.47
N TRP A 190 -3.20 3.55 -5.58
CA TRP A 190 -2.10 2.98 -4.81
C TRP A 190 -1.61 3.97 -3.76
N THR A 191 -1.28 3.46 -2.57
CA THR A 191 -0.61 4.20 -1.52
C THR A 191 0.79 3.63 -1.37
N VAL A 192 1.80 4.45 -1.68
CA VAL A 192 3.21 4.09 -1.51
C VAL A 192 3.67 4.66 -0.18
N SER A 193 4.07 3.79 0.74
CA SER A 193 4.60 4.16 2.05
C SER A 193 6.09 3.84 2.10
N PHE A 194 6.89 4.86 2.36
CA PHE A 194 8.32 4.70 2.60
C PHE A 194 8.52 4.27 4.05
N LEU A 195 9.14 3.12 4.23
CA LEU A 195 9.42 2.54 5.54
C LEU A 195 10.79 3.01 6.02
N ALA A 196 10.97 3.06 7.34
CA ALA A 196 12.28 3.30 7.93
C ALA A 196 13.21 2.13 7.60
N ASP A 197 14.45 2.43 7.23
CA ASP A 197 15.47 1.46 6.88
C ASP A 197 16.87 1.91 7.36
N HIS A 198 17.75 0.96 7.69
CA HIS A 198 19.13 1.23 8.15
C HIS A 198 19.95 2.19 7.25
N PRO A 199 19.89 2.11 5.91
CA PRO A 199 20.58 3.07 5.05
C PRO A 199 19.92 4.46 5.04
N ASN A 200 18.77 4.62 5.69
CA ASN A 200 17.95 5.82 5.70
C ASN A 200 17.65 6.31 4.27
N THR A 201 17.41 5.39 3.33
CA THR A 201 17.25 5.71 1.90
C THR A 201 16.10 6.67 1.65
N HIS A 202 15.09 6.65 2.53
CA HIS A 202 13.90 7.49 2.45
C HIS A 202 13.72 8.39 3.68
N ALA A 203 14.81 8.76 4.36
CA ALA A 203 14.72 9.64 5.52
C ALA A 203 14.36 11.08 5.13
N GLY A 204 13.43 11.67 5.89
CA GLY A 204 12.95 13.03 5.67
C GLY A 204 11.93 13.14 4.54
N ASP A 205 11.74 14.36 4.05
CA ASP A 205 10.79 14.62 2.98
C ASP A 205 11.33 14.04 1.65
N VAL A 206 10.59 13.09 1.07
CA VAL A 206 10.97 12.44 -0.17
C VAL A 206 10.20 13.04 -1.34
N PRO A 207 10.84 13.20 -2.51
CA PRO A 207 10.18 13.76 -3.68
C PRO A 207 8.93 12.98 -4.07
N LEU A 208 7.89 13.71 -4.43
CA LEU A 208 6.69 13.11 -4.99
C LEU A 208 7.02 12.45 -6.34
N PHE A 209 6.47 11.25 -6.58
CA PHE A 209 6.47 10.69 -7.92
C PHE A 209 5.74 11.63 -8.88
N SER A 210 6.28 11.79 -10.07
CA SER A 210 5.63 12.51 -11.15
C SER A 210 5.27 11.56 -12.28
N MET A 211 4.26 11.92 -13.07
CA MET A 211 3.86 11.13 -14.21
C MET A 211 4.81 11.36 -15.38
N LYS A 212 5.45 10.29 -15.85
CA LYS A 212 6.20 10.30 -17.10
C LYS A 212 5.27 10.07 -18.29
N ALA A 213 4.42 9.04 -18.17
CA ALA A 213 3.45 8.68 -19.20
C ALA A 213 2.19 8.08 -18.55
N ALA A 214 1.03 8.62 -18.91
CA ALA A 214 -0.27 8.13 -18.46
C ALA A 214 -0.64 6.79 -19.12
N PRO A 215 -1.46 5.95 -18.46
CA PRO A 215 -1.99 4.75 -19.07
C PRO A 215 -2.94 5.09 -20.23
N THR A 216 -3.13 4.13 -21.13
CA THR A 216 -3.96 4.30 -22.32
C THR A 216 -5.43 4.16 -21.96
N VAL A 217 -6.25 5.15 -22.30
CA VAL A 217 -7.71 5.00 -22.27
C VAL A 217 -8.16 4.49 -23.63
N THR A 218 -8.89 3.39 -23.62
CA THR A 218 -9.49 2.86 -24.85
C THR A 218 -10.94 3.31 -24.95
N HIS A 219 -11.26 3.95 -26.08
CA HIS A 219 -12.61 4.34 -26.45
C HIS A 219 -13.11 3.45 -27.60
N ALA A 220 -14.39 3.09 -27.57
CA ALA A 220 -15.06 2.63 -28.79
C ALA A 220 -15.39 3.85 -29.67
N THR A 221 -15.42 3.63 -30.98
CA THR A 221 -15.48 4.68 -31.99
C THR A 221 -16.87 5.32 -32.07
N HIS A 222 -17.18 6.30 -31.20
CA HIS A 222 -18.27 7.26 -31.41
C HIS A 222 -17.72 8.62 -31.88
N PRO A 223 -18.39 9.39 -32.76
CA PRO A 223 -17.84 10.59 -33.39
C PRO A 223 -17.70 11.83 -32.48
N VAL A 224 -17.88 11.70 -31.16
CA VAL A 224 -17.66 12.80 -30.22
C VAL A 224 -16.18 12.78 -29.87
N THR A 225 -15.51 13.92 -30.06
CA THR A 225 -14.07 14.11 -29.92
C THR A 225 -13.43 13.22 -28.85
N ASN A 226 -12.68 12.24 -29.32
CA ASN A 226 -11.69 11.45 -28.61
C ASN A 226 -10.73 12.36 -27.85
N ASP A 227 -11.11 12.68 -26.61
CA ASP A 227 -10.31 13.49 -25.71
C ASP A 227 -9.49 12.57 -24.79
N ASP A 228 -8.46 11.94 -25.37
CA ASP A 228 -7.45 11.13 -24.65
C ASP A 228 -6.67 11.94 -23.60
N THR A 229 -6.98 13.22 -23.40
CA THR A 229 -6.37 14.07 -22.36
C THR A 229 -6.93 13.83 -20.95
N LYS A 230 -7.89 12.90 -20.78
CA LYS A 230 -8.57 12.65 -19.50
C LYS A 230 -7.98 11.50 -18.64
N SER A 231 -6.97 10.77 -19.11
CA SER A 231 -6.21 9.83 -18.27
C SER A 231 -5.36 10.60 -17.25
N ALA A 232 -5.92 10.88 -16.07
CA ALA A 232 -5.20 11.60 -15.02
C ALA A 232 -4.80 10.65 -13.89
N VAL A 233 -3.50 10.38 -13.77
CA VAL A 233 -2.95 9.85 -12.52
C VAL A 233 -2.60 11.05 -11.66
N THR A 234 -3.32 11.18 -10.55
CA THR A 234 -3.06 12.24 -9.57
C THR A 234 -2.17 11.68 -8.48
N VAL A 235 -1.02 12.30 -8.27
CA VAL A 235 -0.12 11.97 -7.15
C VAL A 235 -0.26 13.07 -6.12
N THR A 236 -0.63 12.69 -4.90
CA THR A 236 -0.75 13.61 -3.76
C THR A 236 0.05 13.06 -2.61
N GLU A 237 0.82 13.93 -1.98
CA GLU A 237 1.47 13.60 -0.73
C GLU A 237 0.44 13.55 0.41
N THR A 238 0.25 12.37 1.01
CA THR A 238 -0.70 12.19 2.11
C THR A 238 -0.09 12.46 3.48
N ARG A 239 1.24 12.39 3.59
CA ARG A 239 2.00 12.64 4.81
C ARG A 239 3.44 13.02 4.44
N ALA A 240 3.84 14.26 4.72
CA ALA A 240 5.21 14.72 4.55
C ALA A 240 6.14 13.95 5.50
N GLY A 241 7.31 13.57 4.99
CA GLY A 241 8.25 12.69 5.69
C GLY A 241 8.62 13.19 7.09
N THR A 242 8.75 12.27 8.04
CA THR A 242 9.21 12.58 9.40
C THR A 242 10.73 12.42 9.45
N THR A 243 11.49 13.51 9.56
CA THR A 243 12.89 13.41 9.99
C THR A 243 12.92 12.98 11.46
N LYS A 244 13.76 11.99 11.81
CA LYS A 244 14.01 11.68 13.22
C LYS A 244 14.60 12.94 13.86
N GLU A 245 14.00 13.42 14.95
CA GLU A 245 14.54 14.55 15.68
C GLU A 245 15.79 14.09 16.43
N VAL A 246 16.94 14.74 16.20
CA VAL A 246 18.19 14.45 16.92
C VAL A 246 18.54 15.64 17.80
N LYS A 247 18.73 15.39 19.09
CA LYS A 247 19.17 16.40 20.06
C LYS A 247 20.56 16.05 20.57
N THR A 248 21.41 17.07 20.68
CA THR A 248 22.72 16.95 21.34
C THR A 248 22.60 17.42 22.79
N ILE A 249 23.04 16.57 23.72
CA ILE A 249 23.16 16.91 25.14
C ILE A 249 24.65 17.04 25.45
N THR A 250 25.08 18.24 25.81
CA THR A 250 26.47 18.51 26.22
C THR A 250 26.53 18.80 27.70
N VAL A 251 27.33 18.02 28.43
CA VAL A 251 27.63 18.26 29.83
C VAL A 251 29.12 18.54 29.99
N THR A 252 29.46 19.77 30.38
CA THR A 252 30.85 20.22 30.55
C THR A 252 31.11 20.66 31.99
N PRO A 253 32.07 20.06 32.71
CA PRO A 253 32.50 20.54 34.01
C PRO A 253 33.12 21.95 33.93
N ASN A 254 32.80 22.81 34.88
CA ASN A 254 33.28 24.20 34.94
C ASN A 254 34.56 24.38 35.78
N THR A 255 34.92 23.46 36.69
CA THR A 255 36.27 23.23 37.27
C THR A 255 36.21 22.09 38.30
N ASN A 256 37.30 21.31 38.46
CA ASN A 256 37.44 20.12 39.34
C ASN A 256 36.52 18.92 38.96
N PRO A 257 36.90 17.67 39.35
CA PRO A 257 36.09 16.50 39.03
C PRO A 257 34.71 16.65 39.65
N VAL A 258 33.68 16.56 38.81
CA VAL A 258 32.28 16.50 39.22
C VAL A 258 32.09 15.26 40.10
N ALA A 259 31.34 15.39 41.19
CA ALA A 259 31.09 14.26 42.09
C ALA A 259 30.31 13.15 41.34
N ALA A 260 30.68 11.89 41.57
CA ALA A 260 30.12 10.74 40.86
C ALA A 260 28.60 10.55 41.06
N ASP A 261 28.02 11.18 42.09
CA ASP A 261 26.58 11.19 42.40
C ASP A 261 25.84 12.42 41.83
N SER A 262 26.51 13.23 41.00
CA SER A 262 25.88 14.41 40.40
C SER A 262 24.80 13.99 39.40
N THR A 263 23.65 14.66 39.47
CA THR A 263 22.51 14.39 38.60
C THR A 263 22.00 15.65 37.90
N PHE A 264 21.36 15.49 36.76
CA PHE A 264 20.63 16.55 36.08
C PHE A 264 19.22 16.10 35.68
N GLN A 265 18.39 17.01 35.18
CA GLN A 265 17.06 16.72 34.64
C GLN A 265 16.90 17.42 33.29
N LEU A 266 16.15 16.81 32.39
CA LEU A 266 15.77 17.38 31.10
C LEU A 266 14.31 17.81 31.15
N THR A 267 13.97 18.84 30.37
CA THR A 267 12.57 19.25 30.16
C THR A 267 12.24 19.13 28.68
N TYR A 268 11.18 18.39 28.35
CA TYR A 268 10.69 18.20 26.98
C TYR A 268 9.17 18.45 26.96
N ASN A 269 8.71 19.34 26.08
CA ASN A 269 7.28 19.74 25.98
C ASN A 269 6.61 20.06 27.32
N GLY A 270 7.35 20.73 28.22
CA GLY A 270 6.87 21.13 29.55
C GLY A 270 6.87 20.03 30.62
N LEU A 271 7.22 18.79 30.26
CA LEU A 271 7.39 17.67 31.18
C LEU A 271 8.87 17.53 31.58
N GLN A 272 9.13 17.17 32.84
CA GLN A 272 10.48 17.00 33.37
C GLN A 272 10.79 15.52 33.60
N THR A 273 12.00 15.10 33.21
CA THR A 273 12.48 13.75 33.50
C THR A 273 12.73 13.55 34.99
N GLY A 274 12.84 12.28 35.42
CA GLY A 274 13.51 11.96 36.68
C GLY A 274 14.98 12.41 36.68
N GLN A 275 15.66 12.30 37.82
CA GLN A 275 17.10 12.59 37.92
C GLN A 275 17.89 11.60 37.04
N ILE A 276 18.72 12.14 36.16
CA ILE A 276 19.64 11.42 35.27
C ILE A 276 21.05 11.54 35.85
N GLN A 277 21.77 10.43 35.96
CA GLN A 277 23.16 10.42 36.41
C GLN A 277 24.08 11.11 35.39
N MET A 278 24.93 12.00 35.89
CA MET A 278 25.86 12.77 35.05
C MET A 278 27.06 11.94 34.59
N TYR A 279 27.43 10.91 35.36
CA TYR A 279 28.44 9.91 35.04
C TYR A 279 27.94 8.51 35.44
N PRO A 280 27.31 7.77 34.52
CA PRO A 280 26.75 6.45 34.80
C PRO A 280 27.81 5.35 35.03
N ALA A 281 29.09 5.60 34.79
CA ALA A 281 30.17 4.61 34.97
C ALA A 281 30.75 4.57 36.40
N PRO A 282 31.31 3.42 36.85
CA PRO A 282 31.88 3.30 38.19
C PRO A 282 33.12 4.19 38.40
N ALA A 283 33.40 4.52 39.67
CA ALA A 283 34.54 5.34 40.06
C ALA A 283 35.86 4.78 39.51
N GLY A 284 36.52 5.55 38.62
CA GLY A 284 37.82 5.21 38.03
C GLY A 284 37.81 4.89 36.53
N CYS A 285 36.68 5.00 35.83
CA CYS A 285 36.65 4.93 34.37
C CYS A 285 37.47 6.08 33.73
N THR A 286 37.97 5.88 32.50
CA THR A 286 38.59 6.95 31.70
C THR A 286 38.11 6.84 30.23
N GLY A 287 37.89 7.98 29.56
CA GLY A 287 37.47 8.02 28.14
C GLY A 287 35.96 7.82 27.90
N ASP A 288 35.60 7.37 26.69
CA ASP A 288 34.21 7.23 26.21
C ASP A 288 33.37 6.30 27.09
N ALA A 289 33.99 5.29 27.71
CA ALA A 289 33.35 4.34 28.63
C ALA A 289 32.81 5.00 29.92
N CYS A 290 33.23 6.23 30.26
CA CYS A 290 32.63 7.00 31.35
C CYS A 290 31.32 7.68 30.95
N CYS A 291 31.17 7.92 29.65
CA CYS A 291 30.08 8.67 29.07
C CYS A 291 29.03 7.73 28.48
N SER A 292 29.37 6.49 28.14
CA SER A 292 28.36 5.51 27.77
C SER A 292 27.56 5.15 29.02
N GLY A 293 26.38 5.77 29.14
CA GLY A 293 25.38 5.40 30.14
C GLY A 293 24.75 4.06 29.92
N ALA A 294 25.14 3.38 28.84
CA ALA A 294 24.95 1.96 28.75
C ALA A 294 26.10 1.20 28.07
N ASP A 295 26.39 0.00 28.58
CA ASP A 295 26.93 -1.11 27.82
C ASP A 295 25.78 -1.64 26.96
N ARG A 296 25.95 -1.65 25.64
CA ARG A 296 24.93 -2.13 24.72
C ARG A 296 24.88 -3.65 24.75
N GLU A 297 23.66 -4.17 24.66
CA GLU A 297 23.41 -5.59 24.50
C GLU A 297 24.03 -6.06 23.17
N LYS A 298 24.81 -7.14 23.21
CA LYS A 298 25.36 -7.79 22.03
C LYS A 298 25.11 -9.29 22.05
N GLN A 299 24.67 -9.80 20.91
CA GLN A 299 24.51 -11.22 20.67
C GLN A 299 25.25 -11.64 19.40
N THR A 300 25.89 -12.81 19.44
CA THR A 300 26.58 -13.40 18.31
C THR A 300 25.69 -14.46 17.66
N ILE A 301 25.60 -14.42 16.33
CA ILE A 301 24.92 -15.44 15.52
C ILE A 301 26.00 -16.21 14.76
N THR A 302 26.05 -17.53 14.91
CA THR A 302 27.02 -18.41 14.24
C THR A 302 26.29 -19.47 13.43
N THR A 303 26.72 -19.67 12.18
CA THR A 303 26.29 -20.78 11.32
C THR A 303 27.44 -21.74 11.10
N SER A 304 27.17 -23.03 11.21
CA SER A 304 28.17 -24.09 11.09
C SER A 304 27.55 -25.36 10.53
N THR A 305 28.38 -26.31 10.11
CA THR A 305 27.95 -27.57 9.51
C THR A 305 28.81 -28.72 10.03
N ALA A 306 28.23 -29.91 10.18
CA ALA A 306 28.96 -31.14 10.51
C ALA A 306 29.64 -31.72 9.26
N ASP A 307 30.81 -32.36 9.42
CA ASP A 307 31.45 -33.07 8.29
C ASP A 307 30.75 -34.39 8.01
N THR A 308 29.92 -34.42 6.97
CA THR A 308 29.20 -35.63 6.55
C THR A 308 29.81 -36.29 5.32
N THR A 309 31.00 -35.85 4.88
CA THR A 309 31.69 -36.41 3.70
C THR A 309 32.01 -37.90 3.84
N SER A 310 32.28 -38.38 5.06
CA SER A 310 32.53 -39.80 5.35
C SER A 310 31.31 -40.70 5.11
N THR A 311 30.11 -40.12 5.07
CA THR A 311 28.83 -40.79 4.80
C THR A 311 28.24 -40.40 3.45
N GLY A 312 28.99 -39.69 2.60
CA GLY A 312 28.58 -39.29 1.25
C GLY A 312 27.82 -37.95 1.17
N GLY A 313 27.79 -37.17 2.25
CA GLY A 313 27.32 -35.78 2.26
C GLY A 313 28.43 -34.79 1.92
N ASP A 314 28.32 -33.57 2.43
CA ASP A 314 29.29 -32.49 2.17
C ASP A 314 29.90 -31.92 3.48
N TYR A 315 30.52 -30.74 3.36
CA TYR A 315 31.10 -30.03 4.49
C TYR A 315 30.88 -28.53 4.42
N THR A 316 29.73 -28.15 3.86
CA THR A 316 29.35 -26.75 3.63
C THR A 316 27.99 -26.50 4.24
N VAL A 317 27.82 -25.32 4.86
CA VAL A 317 26.46 -24.86 5.18
C VAL A 317 25.68 -24.80 3.88
N SER A 318 24.49 -25.41 3.87
CA SER A 318 23.69 -25.54 2.66
C SER A 318 23.14 -24.20 2.21
N THR A 319 23.09 -24.04 0.90
CA THR A 319 22.44 -22.91 0.21
C THR A 319 20.95 -22.82 0.49
N LEU A 320 20.35 -23.92 0.96
CA LEU A 320 18.93 -23.98 1.33
C LEU A 320 18.69 -23.69 2.82
N THR A 321 19.75 -23.59 3.62
CA THR A 321 19.62 -23.34 5.06
C THR A 321 19.23 -21.90 5.31
N THR A 322 18.07 -21.74 5.94
CA THR A 322 17.52 -20.46 6.36
C THR A 322 17.18 -20.49 7.85
N PHE A 323 17.11 -19.33 8.47
CA PHE A 323 16.68 -19.18 9.85
C PHE A 323 15.81 -17.93 10.05
N THR A 324 14.99 -17.95 11.09
CA THR A 324 14.25 -16.77 11.59
C THR A 324 14.64 -16.51 13.03
N LEU A 325 14.70 -15.23 13.40
CA LEU A 325 14.91 -14.79 14.77
C LEU A 325 13.59 -14.34 15.38
N SER A 326 13.37 -14.60 16.66
CA SER A 326 12.15 -14.24 17.36
C SER A 326 12.44 -13.58 18.70
N TYR A 327 11.70 -12.52 18.98
CA TYR A 327 11.79 -11.79 20.25
C TYR A 327 10.44 -11.15 20.57
N ALA A 328 10.06 -11.17 21.85
CA ALA A 328 8.82 -10.57 22.36
C ALA A 328 7.53 -10.92 21.58
N GLY A 329 7.47 -12.09 20.94
CA GLY A 329 6.31 -12.56 20.17
C GLY A 329 6.30 -12.17 18.69
N GLU A 330 7.32 -11.45 18.23
CA GLU A 330 7.54 -11.14 16.81
C GLU A 330 8.60 -12.07 16.22
N THR A 331 8.60 -12.22 14.89
CA THR A 331 9.52 -13.13 14.18
C THR A 331 9.93 -12.50 12.86
N THR A 332 11.22 -12.56 12.55
CA THR A 332 11.75 -12.04 11.29
C THR A 332 11.24 -12.84 10.10
N VAL A 333 11.34 -12.26 8.90
CA VAL A 333 11.31 -13.07 7.67
C VAL A 333 12.46 -14.08 7.65
N PRO A 334 12.38 -15.17 6.86
CA PRO A 334 13.49 -16.12 6.71
C PRO A 334 14.75 -15.46 6.14
N ILE A 335 15.90 -15.74 6.76
CA ILE A 335 17.22 -15.22 6.41
C ILE A 335 18.11 -16.40 5.99
N TYR A 336 18.86 -16.26 4.89
CA TYR A 336 19.83 -17.29 4.47
C TYR A 336 21.04 -17.35 5.42
N ALA A 337 21.53 -18.57 5.67
CA ALA A 337 22.66 -18.82 6.57
C ALA A 337 24.04 -18.37 6.04
N HIS A 338 24.11 -17.95 4.78
CA HIS A 338 25.28 -17.36 4.12
C HIS A 338 24.90 -16.77 2.74
N ASP A 339 25.85 -16.12 2.08
CA ASP A 339 25.67 -15.55 0.74
C ASP A 339 25.63 -16.64 -0.31
N GLN A 340 24.58 -16.63 -1.14
CA GLN A 340 24.30 -17.72 -2.07
C GLN A 340 25.23 -17.74 -3.29
N GLY A 341 25.94 -16.64 -3.56
CA GLY A 341 26.93 -16.56 -4.63
C GLY A 341 28.35 -16.84 -4.17
N SER A 342 28.75 -16.27 -3.03
CA SER A 342 30.13 -16.25 -2.54
C SER A 342 30.40 -17.17 -1.35
N GLY A 343 29.36 -17.65 -0.67
CA GLY A 343 29.50 -18.34 0.61
C GLY A 343 29.91 -17.43 1.78
N GLY A 344 30.03 -16.12 1.54
CA GLY A 344 30.46 -15.14 2.52
C GLY A 344 29.33 -14.65 3.43
N CYS A 345 29.69 -13.83 4.40
CA CYS A 345 28.79 -13.43 5.49
C CYS A 345 28.32 -11.97 5.38
N THR A 346 28.97 -11.15 4.56
CA THR A 346 28.73 -9.71 4.52
C THR A 346 27.34 -9.34 4.02
N ALA A 347 26.83 -10.00 2.98
CA ALA A 347 25.49 -9.70 2.45
C ALA A 347 24.40 -10.04 3.49
N GLN A 348 24.60 -11.10 4.26
CA GLN A 348 23.67 -11.56 5.28
C GLN A 348 23.70 -10.68 6.52
N ALA A 349 24.81 -10.00 6.83
CA ALA A 349 24.83 -9.01 7.91
C ALA A 349 23.75 -7.94 7.69
N THR A 350 23.69 -7.36 6.48
CA THR A 350 22.67 -6.38 6.08
C THR A 350 21.25 -6.98 6.08
N ALA A 351 21.12 -8.25 5.68
CA ALA A 351 19.82 -8.93 5.70
C ALA A 351 19.33 -9.18 7.14
N ILE A 352 20.21 -9.57 8.06
CA ILE A 352 19.90 -9.76 9.49
C ILE A 352 19.49 -8.43 10.11
N GLU A 353 20.27 -7.37 9.85
CA GLU A 353 19.97 -6.01 10.31
C GLU A 353 18.59 -5.55 9.86
N SER A 354 18.32 -5.59 8.55
CA SER A 354 17.02 -5.20 7.98
C SER A 354 15.86 -6.01 8.53
N ALA A 355 16.08 -7.32 8.75
CA ALA A 355 15.05 -8.21 9.26
C ALA A 355 14.75 -7.98 10.75
N LEU A 356 15.76 -7.63 11.55
CA LEU A 356 15.60 -7.29 12.96
C LEU A 356 14.94 -5.93 13.15
N GLU A 357 15.32 -4.91 12.36
CA GLU A 357 14.70 -3.57 12.41
C GLU A 357 13.24 -3.56 11.93
N ALA A 358 12.82 -4.58 11.18
CA ALA A 358 11.42 -4.77 10.82
C ALA A 358 10.55 -5.22 12.02
N LEU A 359 11.15 -5.69 13.12
CA LEU A 359 10.43 -6.01 14.35
C LEU A 359 10.15 -4.72 15.11
N ALA A 360 8.93 -4.50 15.58
CA ALA A 360 8.54 -3.23 16.21
C ALA A 360 9.32 -2.92 17.50
N VAL A 361 9.94 -3.94 18.09
CA VAL A 361 10.75 -3.84 19.31
C VAL A 361 12.15 -3.29 19.04
N PHE A 362 12.69 -3.48 17.84
CA PHE A 362 14.02 -3.03 17.46
C PHE A 362 13.89 -1.95 16.38
N HIS A 363 14.27 -0.71 16.68
CA HIS A 363 14.25 0.37 15.67
C HIS A 363 15.62 0.69 15.09
N ASP A 364 16.67 0.20 15.74
CA ASP A 364 18.06 0.45 15.39
C ASP A 364 18.89 -0.67 16.03
N VAL A 365 19.57 -1.42 15.16
CA VAL A 365 20.55 -2.45 15.50
C VAL A 365 21.72 -2.31 14.54
N THR A 366 22.91 -2.72 14.95
CA THR A 366 24.03 -2.83 14.02
C THR A 366 24.46 -4.28 13.91
N VAL A 367 24.71 -4.74 12.69
CA VAL A 367 25.15 -6.12 12.44
C VAL A 367 26.47 -6.13 11.68
N ALA A 368 27.49 -6.70 12.28
CA ALA A 368 28.81 -6.84 11.68
C ALA A 368 29.14 -8.31 11.42
N ALA A 369 29.58 -8.64 10.20
CA ALA A 369 30.22 -9.92 9.94
C ALA A 369 31.61 -9.92 10.59
N THR A 370 31.77 -10.69 11.68
CA THR A 370 32.99 -10.72 12.49
C THR A 370 33.88 -11.92 12.19
N GLY A 371 33.36 -12.92 11.48
CA GLY A 371 34.12 -14.11 11.10
C GLY A 371 33.35 -15.06 10.20
N GLY A 372 33.97 -16.20 9.92
CA GLY A 372 33.44 -17.24 9.06
C GLY A 372 34.50 -17.93 8.22
N ASP A 373 34.08 -18.93 7.46
CA ASP A 373 34.89 -19.64 6.47
C ASP A 373 34.05 -19.78 5.19
N ALA A 374 34.35 -18.93 4.21
CA ALA A 374 33.62 -18.89 2.95
C ALA A 374 33.80 -20.18 2.12
N SER A 375 34.82 -21.00 2.37
CA SER A 375 34.95 -22.31 1.71
C SER A 375 33.98 -23.35 2.27
N ARG A 376 33.42 -23.06 3.45
CA ARG A 376 32.49 -23.91 4.19
C ARG A 376 31.12 -23.26 4.36
N HIS A 377 30.96 -22.05 3.84
CA HIS A 377 29.77 -21.22 4.00
C HIS A 377 29.35 -20.96 5.47
N SER A 378 30.28 -21.11 6.41
CA SER A 378 30.02 -20.86 7.84
C SER A 378 30.25 -19.40 8.16
N CYS A 379 29.38 -18.80 8.97
CA CYS A 379 29.38 -17.38 9.25
C CYS A 379 29.31 -17.05 10.74
N VAL A 380 29.86 -15.90 11.10
CA VAL A 380 29.75 -15.31 12.44
C VAL A 380 29.39 -13.84 12.29
N TRP A 381 28.30 -13.44 12.93
CA TRP A 381 27.84 -12.05 13.00
C TRP A 381 27.73 -11.60 14.45
N GLU A 382 28.17 -10.39 14.75
CA GLU A 382 27.87 -9.70 16.00
C GLU A 382 26.72 -8.72 15.75
N VAL A 383 25.66 -8.85 16.54
CA VAL A 383 24.50 -7.96 16.56
C VAL A 383 24.60 -7.10 17.82
N GLU A 384 24.58 -5.78 17.67
CA GLU A 384 24.53 -4.83 18.78
C GLU A 384 23.20 -4.08 18.76
N PHE A 385 22.44 -4.16 19.86
CA PHE A 385 21.08 -3.62 19.96
C PHE A 385 21.10 -2.20 20.54
N LEU A 386 20.95 -1.19 19.68
CA LEU A 386 21.08 0.22 20.07
C LEU A 386 19.84 0.78 20.77
N THR A 387 18.68 0.21 20.43
CA THR A 387 17.37 0.63 20.95
C THR A 387 16.94 -0.11 22.22
N VAL A 388 17.67 -1.14 22.64
CA VAL A 388 17.39 -1.91 23.86
C VAL A 388 18.11 -1.26 25.04
N SER A 389 17.42 -1.19 26.18
CA SER A 389 17.96 -0.75 27.46
C SER A 389 17.94 -1.92 28.42
N GLY A 390 19.09 -2.25 29.02
CA GLY A 390 19.24 -3.41 29.88
C GLY A 390 19.63 -4.69 29.13
N ASP A 391 19.78 -5.74 29.92
CA ASP A 391 20.10 -7.10 29.51
C ASP A 391 18.89 -7.72 28.78
N MET A 392 19.14 -8.27 27.59
CA MET A 392 18.13 -8.88 26.74
C MET A 392 18.29 -10.40 26.75
N PRO A 393 17.20 -11.17 26.95
CA PRO A 393 17.24 -12.61 26.72
C PRO A 393 17.74 -12.94 25.30
N THR A 394 18.48 -14.04 25.17
CA THR A 394 18.91 -14.55 23.86
C THR A 394 17.71 -14.72 22.93
N MET A 395 17.83 -14.24 21.69
CA MET A 395 16.76 -14.39 20.70
C MET A 395 16.41 -15.87 20.47
N GLY A 396 15.12 -16.15 20.31
CA GLY A 396 14.68 -17.47 19.88
C GLY A 396 14.99 -17.67 18.41
N ILE A 397 15.37 -18.88 18.01
CA ILE A 397 15.74 -19.21 16.64
C ILE A 397 14.91 -20.37 16.11
N THR A 398 14.54 -20.29 14.83
CA THR A 398 14.00 -21.40 14.06
C THR A 398 14.84 -21.56 12.80
N ALA A 399 15.26 -22.77 12.46
CA ALA A 399 16.06 -23.05 11.28
C ALA A 399 15.34 -24.05 10.36
N SER A 400 15.55 -23.92 9.05
CA SER A 400 15.00 -24.81 8.04
C SER A 400 16.02 -25.10 6.94
N HIS A 401 16.12 -26.37 6.52
CA HIS A 401 16.97 -26.83 5.42
C HIS A 401 16.17 -27.05 4.11
N GLY A 402 15.31 -26.09 3.74
CA GLY A 402 14.55 -26.12 2.47
C GLY A 402 13.45 -27.19 2.35
N GLN A 403 13.27 -28.05 3.35
CA GLN A 403 12.16 -29.02 3.44
C GLN A 403 11.33 -28.75 4.69
N THR A 404 10.01 -28.76 4.57
CA THR A 404 9.07 -28.43 5.67
C THR A 404 9.13 -29.40 6.86
N THR A 405 9.72 -30.58 6.68
CA THR A 405 9.91 -31.60 7.74
C THR A 405 11.20 -31.42 8.52
N ASP A 406 12.12 -30.57 8.04
CA ASP A 406 13.41 -30.30 8.66
C ASP A 406 13.44 -28.86 9.14
N THR A 407 12.47 -28.56 10.02
CA THR A 407 12.35 -27.28 10.71
C THR A 407 12.45 -27.56 12.19
N ASP A 408 13.45 -26.99 12.84
CA ASP A 408 13.66 -27.10 14.27
C ASP A 408 13.64 -25.69 14.89
N SER A 409 13.25 -25.59 16.14
CA SER A 409 13.11 -24.33 16.87
C SER A 409 13.66 -24.49 18.28
N ASP A 410 14.52 -23.56 18.68
CA ASP A 410 15.03 -23.47 20.04
C ASP A 410 14.92 -22.04 20.57
N SER A 411 14.45 -21.92 21.80
CA SER A 411 14.43 -20.65 22.54
C SER A 411 15.70 -20.44 23.36
N ASN A 412 16.62 -21.42 23.42
CA ASN A 412 17.85 -21.39 24.20
C ASN A 412 19.12 -21.19 23.34
N GLY A 413 18.95 -20.68 22.12
CA GLY A 413 20.07 -20.16 21.33
C GLY A 413 20.85 -21.19 20.52
N SER A 414 20.39 -22.43 20.31
CA SER A 414 21.03 -23.33 19.35
C SER A 414 20.05 -24.30 18.70
N VAL A 415 20.08 -24.36 17.37
CA VAL A 415 19.19 -25.21 16.59
C VAL A 415 19.93 -25.88 15.44
N THR A 416 19.59 -27.12 15.13
CA THR A 416 20.18 -27.88 14.02
C THR A 416 19.08 -28.32 13.07
N ALA A 417 19.21 -27.98 11.78
CA ALA A 417 18.36 -28.46 10.70
C ALA A 417 19.24 -29.19 9.68
N GLY A 418 18.95 -30.46 9.42
CA GLY A 418 19.85 -31.34 8.69
C GLY A 418 21.18 -31.55 9.45
N ASP A 419 22.30 -31.27 8.80
CA ASP A 419 23.64 -31.23 9.39
C ASP A 419 24.16 -29.80 9.68
N ASP A 420 23.33 -28.79 9.43
CA ASP A 420 23.63 -27.39 9.66
C ASP A 420 23.11 -26.92 11.03
N THR A 421 23.94 -26.17 11.74
CA THR A 421 23.64 -25.67 13.08
C THR A 421 23.78 -24.16 13.13
N ILE A 422 22.75 -23.51 13.68
CA ILE A 422 22.75 -22.07 13.95
C ILE A 422 22.71 -21.86 15.46
N VAL A 423 23.57 -20.97 15.95
CA VAL A 423 23.72 -20.64 17.37
C VAL A 423 23.56 -19.13 17.55
N VAL A 424 22.73 -18.72 18.50
CA VAL A 424 22.62 -17.36 19.02
C VAL A 424 23.12 -17.37 20.45
N ALA A 425 24.13 -16.57 20.76
CA ALA A 425 24.71 -16.49 22.10
C ALA A 425 24.93 -15.04 22.52
N GLU A 426 24.67 -14.73 23.78
CA GLU A 426 25.03 -13.45 24.36
C GLU A 426 26.56 -13.28 24.38
N SER A 427 27.06 -12.19 23.81
CA SER A 427 28.47 -11.82 23.85
C SER A 427 28.74 -10.65 24.80
N GLN A 428 27.73 -9.80 25.07
CA GLN A 428 27.80 -8.73 26.05
C GLN A 428 26.41 -8.43 26.60
N ALA A 429 26.23 -8.59 27.91
CA ALA A 429 25.00 -8.19 28.60
C ALA A 429 24.85 -6.66 28.58
N GLY A 430 23.69 -6.20 28.16
CA GLY A 430 23.31 -4.79 28.22
C GLY A 430 23.08 -4.31 29.66
N ASN A 431 23.25 -3.03 29.90
CA ASN A 431 22.81 -2.38 31.14
C ASN A 431 21.80 -1.26 30.83
N VAL A 432 21.10 -0.78 31.86
CA VAL A 432 20.03 0.19 31.69
C VAL A 432 20.60 1.56 31.34
N ASP A 433 20.22 2.07 30.16
CA ASP A 433 20.54 3.43 29.73
C ASP A 433 19.66 4.44 30.48
N ASP A 434 20.26 5.19 31.41
CA ASP A 434 19.52 6.13 32.26
C ASP A 434 18.93 7.29 31.45
N ILE A 435 19.64 7.83 30.44
CA ILE A 435 19.13 8.93 29.61
C ILE A 435 17.89 8.46 28.83
N LYS A 436 18.00 7.32 28.15
CA LYS A 436 16.89 6.71 27.40
C LYS A 436 15.70 6.43 28.32
N THR A 437 15.93 5.69 29.40
CA THR A 437 14.86 5.27 30.33
C THR A 437 14.12 6.47 30.92
N LYS A 438 14.82 7.56 31.26
CA LYS A 438 14.18 8.76 31.80
C LYS A 438 13.44 9.57 30.73
N LEU A 439 13.93 9.63 29.51
CA LEU A 439 13.23 10.30 28.40
C LEU A 439 11.96 9.53 28.02
N GLU A 440 12.03 8.21 27.87
CA GLU A 440 10.88 7.35 27.51
C GLU A 440 9.82 7.26 28.62
N SER A 441 10.17 7.67 29.85
CA SER A 441 9.18 7.79 30.94
C SER A 441 8.24 9.00 30.76
N LEU A 442 8.57 9.94 29.87
CA LEU A 442 7.72 11.08 29.56
C LEU A 442 6.61 10.66 28.59
N SER A 443 5.35 10.96 28.92
CA SER A 443 4.19 10.54 28.12
C SER A 443 4.15 11.09 26.69
N THR A 444 4.98 12.08 26.38
CA THR A 444 5.07 12.73 25.06
C THR A 444 6.26 12.26 24.25
N VAL A 445 7.09 11.35 24.77
CA VAL A 445 8.31 10.86 24.14
C VAL A 445 8.11 9.39 23.79
N GLY A 446 8.31 9.04 22.52
CA GLY A 446 8.34 7.64 22.07
C GLY A 446 9.70 7.01 22.35
N THR A 447 10.04 5.98 21.60
CA THR A 447 11.33 5.30 21.69
C THR A 447 12.47 6.24 21.28
N VAL A 448 13.58 6.21 22.02
CA VAL A 448 14.80 6.98 21.71
C VAL A 448 16.05 6.11 21.69
N THR A 449 17.02 6.50 20.86
CA THR A 449 18.36 5.93 20.81
C THR A 449 19.35 6.96 21.33
N VAL A 450 20.20 6.56 22.27
CA VAL A 450 21.22 7.43 22.87
C VAL A 450 22.59 6.93 22.46
N THR A 451 23.45 7.79 21.95
CA THR A 451 24.84 7.44 21.62
C THR A 451 25.80 8.47 22.20
N VAL A 452 27.01 8.04 22.52
CA VAL A 452 28.08 8.97 22.90
C VAL A 452 28.65 9.58 21.63
N ASP A 453 28.58 10.90 21.51
CA ASP A 453 29.09 11.63 20.36
C ASP A 453 30.57 12.01 20.55
N SER A 454 30.92 12.51 21.73
CA SER A 454 32.32 12.83 22.07
C SER A 454 32.53 13.07 23.57
N VAL A 455 33.80 13.01 23.99
CA VAL A 455 34.25 13.39 25.34
C VAL A 455 35.03 14.70 25.25
N VAL A 456 34.59 15.73 25.96
CA VAL A 456 35.19 17.07 25.91
C VAL A 456 35.51 17.56 27.31
N ASN A 457 36.78 17.85 27.62
CA ASN A 457 37.22 18.41 28.91
C ASN A 457 36.69 17.64 30.13
N THR A 458 36.75 16.30 30.14
CA THR A 458 36.16 15.41 31.17
C THR A 458 34.62 15.43 31.26
N GLY A 459 33.95 16.05 30.30
CA GLY A 459 32.51 16.05 30.09
C GLY A 459 32.06 15.15 28.95
N CYS A 460 30.77 14.87 28.88
CA CYS A 460 30.17 13.96 27.93
C CYS A 460 29.25 14.70 26.96
N VAL A 461 29.31 14.33 25.69
CA VAL A 461 28.36 14.77 24.66
C VAL A 461 27.60 13.54 24.18
N TRP A 462 26.27 13.58 24.30
CA TRP A 462 25.37 12.54 23.81
C TRP A 462 24.55 13.04 22.64
N LYS A 463 24.31 12.15 21.68
CA LYS A 463 23.28 12.29 20.66
C LYS A 463 22.07 11.46 21.08
N VAL A 464 20.91 12.10 21.11
CA VAL A 464 19.63 11.45 21.36
C VAL A 464 18.81 11.55 20.08
N THR A 465 18.51 10.40 19.49
CA THR A 465 17.63 10.26 18.32
C THR A 465 16.25 9.85 18.81
N PHE A 466 15.21 10.60 18.44
CA PHE A 466 13.83 10.23 18.72
C PHE A 466 13.33 9.31 17.60
N ASP A 467 13.34 8.00 17.85
CA ASP A 467 13.01 6.97 16.87
C ASP A 467 11.52 6.88 16.59
N THR A 468 10.68 7.18 17.59
CA THR A 468 9.23 7.32 17.40
C THR A 468 8.69 8.60 18.04
N ASN A 469 7.72 9.22 17.37
CA ASN A 469 6.96 10.38 17.86
C ASN A 469 7.77 11.62 18.28
N ALA A 470 8.60 12.16 17.39
CA ALA A 470 8.96 13.57 17.49
C ALA A 470 7.70 14.43 17.21
N ASP A 471 7.11 15.00 18.27
CA ASP A 471 5.96 15.92 18.22
C ASP A 471 4.61 15.39 17.69
N ALA A 472 4.11 14.26 18.21
CA ALA A 472 2.70 13.88 18.02
C ALA A 472 1.68 14.82 18.74
N GLY A 473 2.15 15.87 19.44
CA GLY A 473 1.34 16.74 20.29
C GLY A 473 1.01 18.15 19.77
N ALA A 474 1.52 18.57 18.59
CA ALA A 474 1.43 19.98 18.16
C ALA A 474 0.70 20.22 16.83
N GLN A 475 -0.20 19.33 16.41
CA GLN A 475 -1.14 19.61 15.31
C GLN A 475 -2.59 19.47 15.79
N ALA A 476 -2.99 20.36 16.69
CA ALA A 476 -4.38 20.75 16.82
C ALA A 476 -4.45 22.27 17.09
N MET A 477 -5.11 22.97 16.17
CA MET A 477 -5.40 24.41 16.12
C MET A 477 -4.34 25.29 15.45
N THR A 478 -4.53 25.52 14.15
CA THR A 478 -5.11 26.77 13.62
C THR A 478 -5.77 26.53 12.27
#